data_AF-A0A397SAN4-F1
#
_entry.id   AF-A0A397SAN4-F1
#
_cell.length_a   1.000
_cell.length_b   1.000
_cell.length_c   1.000
_cell.angle_alpha   90.00
_cell.angle_beta   90.00
_cell.angle_gamma   90.00
#
_symmetry.space_group_name_H-M   'P 1'
#
loop_
_entity.id
_entity.type
_entity.pdbx_description
1 polymer ?
#
loop_
_entity_poly.entity_id
_entity_poly.type
_entity_poly.pdbx_seq_one_letter_code
_entity_poly.pdbx_strand_id
1 'polypeptide(L)'
;MTDNKIIDTDEWIQWIKDGIGKEYINYHYYNEFQNINCVGTGKFRKVYQVNWTSLNTIVALKFLESSNFMKEIFNELKLLHKVNFHTNIIQFFGITERKSNAGSSYSCLFLNMQDNGTLRDYLKIISQIHRNTIKLADFGLSRRTDVSSSVEEIFEMIPYIDPQYFKK
;
A
#
# COMPACT_ATOMS: atom_id res chain seq x y z
N MET A 1 26.94 5.97 13.65
CA MET A 1 25.77 6.64 13.03
C MET A 1 24.73 5.63 12.51
N THR A 2 24.76 4.38 12.96
CA THR A 2 23.88 3.28 12.51
C THR A 2 22.76 2.94 13.50
N ASP A 3 22.80 3.48 14.72
CA ASP A 3 21.98 2.94 15.82
C ASP A 3 20.55 3.50 15.82
N ASN A 4 20.34 4.77 15.42
CA ASN A 4 18.99 5.38 15.42
C ASN A 4 18.03 4.77 14.37
N LYS A 5 18.53 4.30 13.21
CA LYS A 5 17.67 3.70 12.17
C LYS A 5 17.12 2.33 12.57
N ILE A 6 17.89 1.58 13.35
CA ILE A 6 17.50 0.25 13.83
C ILE A 6 16.39 0.39 14.88
N ILE A 7 16.54 1.34 15.80
CA ILE A 7 15.60 1.61 16.89
C ILE A 7 14.19 2.00 16.35
N ASP A 8 14.11 2.88 15.36
CA ASP A 8 12.82 3.30 14.77
C ASP A 8 12.09 2.15 14.05
N THR A 9 12.84 1.24 13.43
CA THR A 9 12.27 0.12 12.67
C THR A 9 11.62 -0.90 13.63
N ASP A 10 12.25 -1.16 14.77
CA ASP A 10 11.74 -2.09 15.78
C ASP A 10 10.46 -1.57 16.44
N GLU A 11 10.34 -0.26 16.67
CA GLU A 11 9.13 0.36 17.23
C GLU A 11 7.91 0.18 16.29
N TRP A 12 8.08 0.41 14.98
CA TRP A 12 6.97 0.25 14.02
C TRP A 12 6.56 -1.20 13.84
N ILE A 13 7.52 -2.14 13.86
CA ILE A 13 7.22 -3.57 13.86
C ILE A 13 6.40 -3.94 15.09
N GLN A 14 6.78 -3.44 16.27
CA GLN A 14 6.04 -3.69 17.50
C GLN A 14 4.63 -3.11 17.43
N TRP A 15 4.45 -1.90 16.91
CA TRP A 15 3.13 -1.30 16.73
C TRP A 15 2.22 -2.15 15.83
N ILE A 16 2.75 -2.69 14.73
CA ILE A 16 1.99 -3.59 13.85
C ILE A 16 1.61 -4.88 14.60
N LYS A 17 2.57 -5.51 15.30
CA LYS A 17 2.31 -6.73 16.09
C LYS A 17 1.25 -6.49 17.17
N ASP A 18 1.33 -5.38 17.88
CA ASP A 18 0.35 -4.99 18.90
C ASP A 18 -1.03 -4.72 18.26
N GLY A 19 -1.04 -4.08 17.07
CA GLY A 19 -2.25 -3.84 16.31
C GLY A 19 -2.95 -5.12 15.85
N ILE A 20 -2.20 -6.14 15.47
CA ILE A 20 -2.72 -7.49 15.18
C ILE A 20 -3.24 -8.12 16.48
N GLY A 21 -2.44 -8.11 17.55
CA GLY A 21 -2.80 -8.76 18.83
C GLY A 21 -4.02 -8.13 19.52
N LYS A 22 -4.31 -6.85 19.26
CA LYS A 22 -5.49 -6.13 19.74
C LYS A 22 -6.64 -6.10 18.75
N GLU A 23 -6.53 -6.81 17.62
CA GLU A 23 -7.55 -6.90 16.56
C GLU A 23 -7.89 -5.55 15.89
N TYR A 24 -7.00 -4.56 15.96
CA TYR A 24 -7.14 -3.30 15.22
C TYR A 24 -6.71 -3.43 13.75
N ILE A 25 -5.89 -4.43 13.46
CA ILE A 25 -5.42 -4.76 12.13
C ILE A 25 -5.75 -6.23 11.88
N ASN A 26 -6.59 -6.48 10.89
CA ASN A 26 -6.86 -7.84 10.46
C ASN A 26 -5.60 -8.47 9.88
N TYR A 27 -5.26 -9.67 10.35
CA TYR A 27 -4.16 -10.46 9.85
C TYR A 27 -4.69 -11.71 9.15
N HIS A 28 -4.15 -12.01 7.97
CA HIS A 28 -4.53 -13.17 7.18
C HIS A 28 -3.31 -14.01 6.83
N TYR A 29 -3.47 -15.32 6.83
CA TYR A 29 -2.36 -16.20 6.51
C TYR A 29 -2.10 -16.18 5.01
N TYR A 30 -0.82 -16.06 4.64
CA TYR A 30 -0.42 -15.92 3.23
C TYR A 30 -0.83 -17.13 2.37
N ASN A 31 -1.00 -18.30 2.98
CA ASN A 31 -1.44 -19.53 2.31
C ASN A 31 -2.92 -19.50 1.86
N GLU A 32 -3.70 -18.52 2.30
CA GLU A 32 -5.07 -18.28 1.82
C GLU A 32 -5.09 -17.67 0.40
N PHE A 33 -3.95 -17.22 -0.12
CA PHE A 33 -3.84 -16.59 -1.42
C PHE A 33 -3.27 -17.54 -2.47
N GLN A 34 -3.97 -17.67 -3.59
CA GLN A 34 -3.61 -18.52 -4.73
C GLN A 34 -3.55 -17.70 -6.02
N ASN A 35 -3.04 -18.29 -7.10
CA ASN A 35 -3.00 -17.68 -8.44
C ASN A 35 -2.39 -16.27 -8.45
N ILE A 36 -1.17 -16.17 -7.92
CA ILE A 36 -0.48 -14.90 -7.71
C ILE A 36 0.11 -14.39 -9.03
N ASN A 37 -0.50 -13.34 -9.60
CA ASN A 37 -0.11 -12.75 -10.88
C ASN A 37 0.29 -11.28 -10.69
N CYS A 38 1.47 -10.88 -11.17
CA CYS A 38 1.90 -9.48 -11.09
C CYS A 38 1.06 -8.63 -12.05
N VAL A 39 0.40 -7.59 -11.54
CA VAL A 39 -0.44 -6.66 -12.33
C VAL A 39 0.11 -5.23 -12.34
N GLY A 40 1.04 -4.90 -11.45
CA GLY A 40 1.68 -3.59 -11.41
C GLY A 40 3.07 -3.67 -10.81
N THR A 41 4.02 -2.96 -11.40
CA THR A 41 5.38 -2.82 -10.87
C THR A 41 5.73 -1.34 -10.80
N GLY A 42 5.89 -0.84 -9.58
CA GLY A 42 6.47 0.46 -9.29
C GLY A 42 7.93 0.35 -8.86
N LYS A 43 8.58 1.50 -8.62
CA LYS A 43 10.02 1.55 -8.27
C LYS A 43 10.38 0.75 -7.01
N PHE A 44 9.48 0.71 -6.03
CA PHE A 44 9.72 0.07 -4.73
C PHE A 44 8.61 -0.92 -4.33
N ARG A 45 7.60 -1.08 -5.20
CA ARG A 45 6.37 -1.79 -4.88
C ARG A 45 5.91 -2.63 -6.04
N LYS A 46 5.39 -3.82 -5.75
CA LYS A 46 4.76 -4.70 -6.73
C LYS A 46 3.32 -4.97 -6.29
N VAL A 47 2.40 -4.95 -7.24
CA VAL A 47 1.00 -5.27 -7.00
C VAL A 47 0.72 -6.59 -7.70
N TYR A 48 0.21 -7.55 -6.95
CA TYR A 48 -0.18 -8.86 -7.44
C TYR A 48 -1.69 -9.02 -7.32
N GLN A 49 -2.33 -9.47 -8.38
CA GLN A 49 -3.67 -10.02 -8.29
C GLN A 49 -3.58 -11.43 -7.73
N VAL A 50 -4.45 -11.76 -6.77
CA VAL A 50 -4.53 -13.09 -6.16
C VAL A 50 -5.97 -13.50 -5.97
N ASN A 51 -6.19 -14.81 -5.96
CA ASN A 51 -7.44 -15.42 -5.54
C ASN A 51 -7.38 -15.65 -4.04
N TRP A 52 -8.30 -15.06 -3.30
CA TRP A 52 -8.44 -15.29 -1.87
C TRP A 52 -9.47 -16.40 -1.62
N THR A 53 -9.00 -17.54 -1.11
CA THR A 53 -9.81 -18.76 -0.98
C THR A 53 -10.93 -18.61 0.05
N SER A 54 -10.66 -17.97 1.18
CA SER A 54 -11.61 -17.84 2.30
C SER A 54 -12.87 -17.06 1.93
N LEU A 55 -12.76 -16.07 1.05
CA LEU A 55 -13.90 -15.26 0.57
C LEU A 55 -14.31 -15.54 -0.87
N ASN A 56 -13.65 -16.48 -1.54
CA ASN A 56 -13.83 -16.79 -2.96
C ASN A 56 -13.88 -15.52 -3.84
N THR A 57 -12.91 -14.63 -3.64
CA THR A 57 -12.85 -13.32 -4.32
C THR A 57 -11.44 -13.03 -4.82
N ILE A 58 -11.33 -12.07 -5.74
CA ILE A 58 -10.06 -11.61 -6.29
C ILE A 58 -9.65 -10.33 -5.57
N VAL A 59 -8.41 -10.29 -5.07
CA VAL A 59 -7.86 -9.13 -4.35
C VAL A 59 -6.49 -8.74 -4.90
N ALA A 60 -6.04 -7.53 -4.56
CA ALA A 60 -4.70 -7.06 -4.86
C ALA A 60 -3.82 -7.18 -3.62
N LEU A 61 -2.70 -7.90 -3.71
CA LEU A 61 -1.60 -7.85 -2.76
C LEU A 61 -0.59 -6.81 -3.21
N LYS A 62 -0.43 -5.75 -2.42
CA LYS A 62 0.64 -4.75 -2.61
C LYS A 62 1.83 -5.13 -1.73
N PHE A 63 2.91 -5.51 -2.40
CA PHE A 63 4.17 -5.96 -1.83
C PHE A 63 5.22 -4.84 -1.87
N LEU A 64 6.02 -4.72 -0.82
CA LEU A 64 7.22 -3.87 -0.81
C LEU A 64 8.46 -4.75 -0.71
N GLU A 65 9.46 -4.48 -1.55
CA GLU A 65 10.66 -5.31 -1.65
C GLU A 65 11.76 -5.00 -0.62
N SER A 66 11.60 -4.01 0.29
CA SER A 66 12.69 -3.61 1.20
C SER A 66 12.21 -3.16 2.58
N SER A 67 12.97 -3.57 3.61
CA SER A 67 12.83 -3.14 5.02
C SER A 67 13.19 -1.67 5.23
N ASN A 68 13.86 -1.02 4.28
CA ASN A 68 14.24 0.38 4.40
C ASN A 68 13.04 1.35 4.30
N PHE A 69 11.86 0.86 3.93
CA PHE A 69 10.64 1.65 3.74
C PHE A 69 9.58 1.41 4.83
N MET A 70 9.97 0.92 6.01
CA MET A 70 9.03 0.63 7.10
C MET A 70 8.28 1.89 7.59
N LYS A 71 8.88 3.07 7.46
CA LYS A 71 8.25 4.35 7.81
C LYS A 71 7.05 4.65 6.93
N GLU A 72 7.24 4.50 5.63
CA GLU A 72 6.24 4.73 4.59
C GLU A 72 5.10 3.72 4.72
N ILE A 73 5.44 2.46 5.03
CA ILE A 73 4.45 1.40 5.30
C ILE A 73 3.62 1.76 6.53
N PHE A 74 4.26 2.15 7.64
CA PHE A 74 3.58 2.54 8.86
C PHE A 74 2.63 3.73 8.62
N ASN A 75 3.08 4.75 7.88
CA ASN A 75 2.26 5.91 7.56
C ASN A 75 1.06 5.55 6.69
N GLU A 76 1.27 4.72 5.65
CA GLU A 76 0.19 4.25 4.79
C GLU A 76 -0.83 3.41 5.56
N LEU A 77 -0.38 2.47 6.41
CA LEU A 77 -1.24 1.68 7.29
C LEU A 77 -2.06 2.55 8.23
N LYS A 78 -1.41 3.52 8.88
CA LYS A 78 -2.07 4.46 9.80
C LYS A 78 -3.12 5.31 9.09
N LEU A 79 -2.86 5.73 7.85
CA LEU A 79 -3.82 6.48 7.05
C LEU A 79 -4.96 5.58 6.59
N LEU A 80 -4.67 4.42 6.00
CA LEU A 80 -5.67 3.46 5.56
C LEU A 80 -6.60 3.09 6.71
N HIS A 81 -6.07 2.74 7.89
CA HIS A 81 -6.88 2.44 9.07
C HIS A 81 -7.83 3.59 9.43
N LYS A 82 -7.39 4.84 9.31
CA LYS A 82 -8.23 6.02 9.60
C LYS A 82 -9.29 6.30 8.54
N VAL A 83 -9.02 6.03 7.26
CA VAL A 83 -9.90 6.44 6.16
C VAL A 83 -10.66 5.27 5.50
N ASN A 84 -10.44 4.04 5.97
CA ASN A 84 -10.98 2.80 5.36
C ASN A 84 -12.51 2.76 5.27
N PHE A 85 -13.21 3.52 6.09
CA PHE A 85 -14.67 3.56 6.12
C PHE A 85 -15.27 4.36 4.94
N HIS A 86 -14.46 5.15 4.24
CA HIS A 86 -14.97 6.06 3.22
C HIS A 86 -15.17 5.33 1.88
N THR A 87 -16.34 5.49 1.27
CA THR A 87 -16.76 4.77 0.06
C THR A 87 -15.86 4.98 -1.16
N ASN A 88 -15.20 6.15 -1.22
CA ASN A 88 -14.29 6.54 -2.30
C ASN A 88 -12.83 6.22 -2.01
N ILE A 89 -12.52 5.50 -0.92
CA ILE A 89 -11.19 4.99 -0.62
C ILE A 89 -11.18 3.50 -0.97
N ILE A 90 -10.09 3.01 -1.54
CA ILE A 90 -9.92 1.58 -1.75
C ILE A 90 -10.01 0.85 -0.41
N GLN A 91 -10.89 -0.15 -0.35
CA GLN A 91 -11.09 -0.86 0.90
C GLN A 91 -9.84 -1.68 1.22
N PHE A 92 -9.27 -1.40 2.37
CA PHE A 92 -8.21 -2.13 3.01
C PHE A 92 -8.81 -3.24 3.86
N PHE A 93 -8.35 -4.47 3.63
CA PHE A 93 -8.86 -5.60 4.37
C PHE A 93 -7.96 -6.03 5.52
N GLY A 94 -6.65 -5.83 5.39
CA GLY A 94 -5.68 -6.23 6.40
C GLY A 94 -4.28 -6.41 5.86
N ILE A 95 -3.46 -7.09 6.66
CA ILE A 95 -2.09 -7.45 6.31
C ILE A 95 -1.87 -8.95 6.26
N THR A 96 -0.89 -9.37 5.47
CA THR A 96 -0.36 -10.73 5.49
C THR A 96 1.16 -10.72 5.50
N GLU A 97 1.75 -11.74 6.11
CA GLU A 97 3.20 -11.91 6.18
C GLU A 97 3.63 -13.02 5.23
N ARG A 98 4.55 -12.72 4.31
CA ARG A 98 5.26 -13.75 3.54
C ARG A 98 6.65 -13.97 4.12
N LYS A 99 6.94 -15.19 4.54
CA LYS A 99 8.29 -15.62 4.92
C LYS A 99 9.13 -15.87 3.67
N SER A 100 10.31 -15.28 3.60
CA SER A 100 11.34 -15.63 2.60
C SER A 100 12.44 -16.48 3.24
N ASN A 101 13.17 -17.24 2.42
CA ASN A 101 14.30 -18.07 2.87
C ASN A 101 15.42 -17.25 3.54
N ALA A 102 15.45 -15.92 3.35
CA ALA A 102 16.41 -15.01 3.97
C ALA A 102 15.93 -14.40 5.30
N GLY A 103 14.84 -14.90 5.90
CA GLY A 103 14.37 -14.49 7.22
C GLY A 103 13.62 -13.15 7.26
N SER A 104 13.50 -12.45 6.14
CA SER A 104 12.73 -11.20 6.05
C SER A 104 11.25 -11.50 5.84
N SER A 105 10.45 -11.03 6.79
CA SER A 105 8.99 -11.03 6.77
C SER A 105 8.46 -9.78 6.08
N TYR A 106 7.77 -9.93 4.95
CA TYR A 106 7.20 -8.80 4.22
C TYR A 106 5.72 -8.64 4.54
N SER A 107 5.33 -7.46 5.02
CA SER A 107 3.94 -7.07 5.25
C SER A 107 3.29 -6.67 3.93
N CYS A 108 2.30 -7.44 3.49
CA CYS A 108 1.53 -7.14 2.28
C CYS A 108 0.22 -6.47 2.69
N LEU A 109 -0.10 -5.32 2.08
CA LEU A 109 -1.45 -4.76 2.16
C LEU A 109 -2.31 -5.51 1.16
N PHE A 110 -3.51 -5.95 1.56
CA PHE A 110 -4.44 -6.49 0.59
C PHE A 110 -5.72 -5.65 0.49
N LEU A 111 -6.02 -5.33 -0.76
CA LEU A 111 -6.96 -4.29 -1.17
C LEU A 111 -8.01 -4.89 -2.09
N ASN A 112 -9.23 -4.38 -2.01
CA ASN A 112 -10.28 -4.75 -2.97
C ASN A 112 -9.86 -4.39 -4.40
N MET A 113 -9.76 -5.39 -5.27
CA MET A 113 -9.68 -5.16 -6.71
C MET A 113 -11.08 -4.79 -7.21
N GLN A 114 -11.20 -3.70 -7.95
CA GLN A 114 -12.39 -3.42 -8.73
C GLN A 114 -12.12 -3.77 -10.20
N ASP A 115 -13.14 -4.27 -10.87
CA ASP A 115 -13.07 -4.93 -12.18
C ASP A 115 -12.50 -4.09 -13.34
N ASN A 116 -12.22 -2.80 -13.13
CA ASN A 116 -11.98 -1.85 -14.22
C ASN A 116 -10.56 -1.22 -14.24
N GLY A 117 -9.60 -1.80 -13.50
CA GLY A 117 -8.21 -1.36 -13.55
C GLY A 117 -7.98 0.05 -12.99
N THR A 118 -6.87 0.69 -13.37
CA THR A 118 -6.56 2.05 -12.91
C THR A 118 -7.33 3.10 -13.72
N LEU A 119 -7.41 4.33 -13.21
CA LEU A 119 -7.97 5.45 -13.99
C LEU A 119 -7.23 5.65 -15.34
N ARG A 120 -5.93 5.33 -15.42
CA ARG A 120 -5.17 5.36 -16.67
C ARG A 120 -5.65 4.30 -17.65
N ASP A 121 -6.02 3.12 -17.17
CA ASP A 121 -6.58 2.05 -17.99
C ASP A 121 -7.99 2.40 -18.44
N TYR A 122 -8.80 2.93 -17.53
CA TYR A 122 -10.13 3.47 -17.82
C TYR A 122 -10.07 4.55 -18.90
N LEU A 123 -9.17 5.55 -18.77
CA LEU A 123 -8.99 6.66 -19.73
C LEU A 123 -8.57 6.19 -21.14
N LYS A 124 -7.93 5.02 -21.28
CA LYS A 124 -7.63 4.42 -22.60
C LYS A 124 -8.84 3.79 -23.27
N ILE A 125 -9.87 3.41 -22.49
CA ILE A 125 -11.03 2.62 -22.94
C ILE A 125 -12.28 3.50 -23.20
N ILE A 126 -12.26 4.81 -22.88
CA ILE A 126 -13.41 5.74 -22.93
C ILE A 126 -14.07 5.91 -24.33
N SER A 127 -13.66 5.18 -25.37
CA SER A 127 -14.56 4.97 -26.52
C SER A 127 -15.83 4.17 -26.16
N GLN A 128 -15.90 3.50 -25.00
CA GLN A 128 -17.13 2.84 -24.51
C GLN A 128 -17.39 3.09 -23.01
N ILE A 129 -18.58 3.64 -22.72
CA ILE A 129 -19.11 4.14 -21.44
C ILE A 129 -19.25 3.03 -20.39
N HIS A 130 -19.06 3.32 -19.08
CA HIS A 130 -19.92 2.84 -17.95
C HIS A 130 -19.74 3.68 -16.66
N ARG A 131 -20.80 3.74 -15.83
CA ARG A 131 -20.87 4.46 -14.55
C ARG A 131 -20.00 3.77 -13.48
N ASN A 132 -18.75 4.20 -13.35
CA ASN A 132 -17.84 3.70 -12.33
C ASN A 132 -17.55 4.73 -11.24
N THR A 133 -17.52 4.27 -9.99
CA THR A 133 -17.07 5.08 -8.85
C THR A 133 -15.55 5.06 -8.79
N ILE A 134 -14.93 6.23 -8.89
CA ILE A 134 -13.48 6.39 -8.74
C ILE A 134 -13.12 6.21 -7.26
N LYS A 135 -12.13 5.37 -6.97
CA LYS A 135 -11.57 5.21 -5.62
C LYS A 135 -10.11 5.62 -5.58
N LEU A 136 -9.72 6.28 -4.49
CA LEU A 136 -8.33 6.64 -4.21
C LEU A 136 -7.60 5.46 -3.58
N ALA A 137 -6.38 5.25 -4.05
CA ALA A 137 -5.44 4.25 -3.56
C ALA A 137 -4.05 4.88 -3.53
N ASP A 138 -3.11 4.19 -2.89
CA ASP A 138 -1.70 4.59 -2.79
C ASP A 138 -1.44 5.87 -1.99
N PHE A 139 -1.40 5.74 -0.66
CA PHE A 139 -1.13 6.83 0.27
C PHE A 139 0.34 6.93 0.67
N GLY A 140 1.25 6.26 -0.05
CA GLY A 140 2.67 6.16 0.33
C GLY A 140 3.40 7.49 0.45
N LEU A 141 2.93 8.52 -0.27
CA LEU A 141 3.49 9.89 -0.23
C LEU A 141 2.66 10.87 0.63
N SER A 142 1.56 10.42 1.23
CA SER A 142 0.70 11.29 2.03
C SER A 142 1.39 11.72 3.32
N ARG A 143 1.25 13.00 3.67
CA ARG A 143 1.84 13.61 4.86
C ARG A 143 0.79 14.43 5.61
N ARG A 144 0.97 14.57 6.92
CA ARG A 144 0.14 15.50 7.70
C ARG A 144 0.56 16.93 7.40
N THR A 145 -0.40 17.84 7.35
CA THR A 145 -0.18 19.25 7.02
C THR A 145 0.58 20.03 8.09
N ASP A 146 0.67 19.50 9.32
CA ASP A 146 1.37 20.10 10.46
C ASP A 146 2.85 19.70 10.56
N VAL A 147 3.33 18.79 9.69
CA VAL A 147 4.73 18.42 9.62
C VAL A 147 5.42 19.25 8.54
N SER A 148 6.17 20.27 8.95
CA SER A 148 7.07 20.98 8.02
C SER A 148 8.12 19.98 7.53
N SER A 149 8.18 19.75 6.22
CA SER A 149 9.24 18.94 5.64
C SER A 149 9.80 19.67 4.42
N SER A 150 11.11 19.88 4.41
CA SER A 150 11.85 20.05 3.17
C SER A 150 11.52 18.85 2.28
N VAL A 151 11.12 19.10 1.03
CA VAL A 151 10.95 18.03 0.05
C VAL A 151 12.34 17.48 -0.23
N GLU A 152 12.74 16.42 0.49
CA GLU A 152 14.08 15.87 0.38
C GLU A 152 14.30 15.18 -0.97
N GLU A 153 13.26 14.55 -1.55
CA GLU A 153 13.34 13.92 -2.86
C GLU A 153 11.98 13.92 -3.57
N ILE A 154 11.98 14.24 -4.86
CA ILE A 154 10.83 14.07 -5.74
C ILE A 154 10.71 12.58 -6.06
N PHE A 155 9.62 11.96 -5.58
CA PHE A 155 9.29 10.58 -5.89
C PHE A 155 8.25 10.53 -7.03
N GLU A 156 8.42 9.53 -7.91
CA GLU A 156 7.43 9.11 -8.93
C GLU A 156 7.24 10.02 -10.17
N MET A 157 5.99 10.27 -10.57
CA MET A 157 5.62 10.80 -11.89
C MET A 157 5.74 12.33 -11.97
N ILE A 158 6.82 12.80 -12.58
CA ILE A 158 7.09 14.23 -12.86
C ILE A 158 5.90 15.01 -13.42
N PRO A 159 5.08 14.48 -14.37
CA PRO A 159 4.02 15.27 -15.01
C PRO A 159 2.90 15.77 -14.07
N TYR A 160 2.76 15.19 -12.86
CA TYR A 160 1.66 15.49 -11.95
C TYR A 160 2.11 16.20 -10.66
N ILE A 161 3.36 16.65 -10.61
CA ILE A 161 3.93 17.34 -9.45
C ILE A 161 3.79 18.84 -9.64
N ASP A 162 3.37 19.54 -8.59
CA ASP A 162 3.26 21.00 -8.60
C ASP A 162 4.64 21.65 -8.90
N PRO A 163 4.74 22.56 -9.88
CA PRO A 163 5.96 23.29 -10.22
C PRO A 163 6.71 23.92 -9.04
N GLN A 164 6.02 24.27 -7.95
CA GLN A 164 6.66 24.87 -6.76
C GLN A 164 7.73 23.95 -6.15
N TYR A 165 7.61 22.63 -6.32
CA TYR A 165 8.58 21.66 -5.80
C TYR A 165 9.85 21.52 -6.65
N PHE A 166 9.89 22.15 -7.84
CA PHE A 166 11.07 22.18 -8.71
C PHE A 166 11.88 23.47 -8.61
N LYS A 167 11.36 24.49 -7.93
CA LYS A 167 12.04 25.77 -7.72
C LYS A 167 12.89 25.67 -6.45
N LYS A 168 14.17 25.31 -6.63
CA LYS A 168 15.21 25.52 -5.61
C LYS A 168 15.77 26.93 -5.74
#